data_AF-A0A846HHD0-F1
#
_entry.id   AF-A0A846HHD0-F1
#
_cell.length_a   1.000
_cell.length_b   1.000
_cell.length_c   1.000
_cell.angle_alpha   90.00
_cell.angle_beta   90.00
_cell.angle_gamma   90.00
#
_symmetry.space_group_name_H-M   'P 1'
#
loop_
_entity.id
_entity.type
_entity.pdbx_description
1 polymer ?
#
loop_
_entity_poly.entity_id
_entity_poly.type
_entity_poly.pdbx_seq_one_letter_code
_entity_poly.pdbx_strand_id
1 'polypeptide(L)'
;MFIKSYALLLIAFASAFFPRVLAAIGAPSPINFVHFVLIPLISIYIVLQTRTRIRVQMVLELLAGLLIMLALVISSAMLNQAGVINVFLDYMLRGEWFLFLLAIISINPSEKSLKQLRFGFIAFAFINLLFAYVQKFILKWGAGKLAAGDYITGVFIDQGGGCDVSSGVSIIFAIYYFTSYKNSPLWMRIAIIFAAIVHIFIADSKSHFLIFLISLLILMLSKLKLTLKGITLFAQYLLLATAFLGLIYWAAHTVATSILAYANPTLVQEGIDLKLSVFSIIPSYYHSSLNWLFGLGPGHTVGRLGGWMLRDYAELLNPLGATKSPASKAVWDAVWATFIGPRTRLWSPLFGWAGIWGDWGFLGVAAFLYVLFITWRRFCVDDSCRVILLSVAIFGCIFTQMEEPGYVIPVAAIIGLRWQEEQMSKRSPHHPMYIPTANRRLEIT
;
A
#
# COMPACT_ATOMS: atom_id res chain seq x y z
N MET A 1 32.06 -14.58 0.23
CA MET A 1 31.54 -13.71 -0.86
C MET A 1 30.44 -12.84 -0.26
N PHE A 2 30.68 -11.54 -0.04
CA PHE A 2 29.64 -10.66 0.54
C PHE A 2 28.62 -10.29 -0.55
N ILE A 3 27.36 -10.71 -0.39
CA ILE A 3 26.26 -10.31 -1.27
C ILE A 3 26.07 -8.80 -1.13
N LYS A 4 26.01 -8.08 -2.24
CA LYS A 4 25.85 -6.62 -2.24
C LYS A 4 24.46 -6.24 -1.72
N SER A 5 24.35 -5.16 -0.93
CA SER A 5 23.09 -4.76 -0.28
C SER A 5 21.93 -4.53 -1.26
N TYR A 6 22.19 -4.02 -2.47
CA TYR A 6 21.13 -3.85 -3.48
C TYR A 6 20.54 -5.20 -3.93
N ALA A 7 21.35 -6.26 -4.01
CA ALA A 7 20.88 -7.58 -4.40
C ALA A 7 19.98 -8.18 -3.31
N LEU A 8 20.36 -7.99 -2.04
CA LEU A 8 19.50 -8.38 -0.90
C LEU A 8 18.15 -7.65 -0.93
N LEU A 9 18.14 -6.34 -1.21
CA LEU A 9 16.90 -5.57 -1.34
C LEU A 9 16.02 -6.07 -2.50
N LEU A 10 16.62 -6.45 -3.63
CA LEU A 10 15.86 -7.03 -4.76
C LEU A 10 15.30 -8.42 -4.42
N ILE A 11 16.05 -9.24 -3.69
CA ILE A 11 15.58 -10.55 -3.21
C ILE A 11 14.42 -10.38 -2.21
N ALA A 12 14.57 -9.47 -1.24
CA ALA A 12 13.51 -9.11 -0.30
C ALA A 12 12.24 -8.67 -1.02
N PHE A 13 12.36 -7.75 -1.99
CA PHE A 13 11.24 -7.32 -2.82
C PHE A 13 10.61 -8.48 -3.58
N ALA A 14 11.43 -9.30 -4.26
CA ALA A 14 10.93 -10.42 -5.06
C ALA A 14 10.18 -11.46 -4.21
N SER A 15 10.59 -11.67 -2.95
CA SER A 15 9.91 -12.61 -2.05
C SER A 15 8.48 -12.21 -1.69
N ALA A 16 8.16 -10.92 -1.69
CA ALA A 16 6.79 -10.42 -1.49
C ALA A 16 6.03 -10.27 -2.82
N PHE A 17 6.75 -10.01 -3.92
CA PHE A 17 6.15 -9.66 -5.21
C PHE A 17 5.81 -10.88 -6.10
N PHE A 18 6.61 -11.94 -6.08
CA PHE A 18 6.42 -13.13 -6.91
C PHE A 18 5.93 -14.43 -6.22
N PRO A 19 5.58 -14.48 -4.92
CA PRO A 19 5.27 -15.77 -4.28
C PRO A 19 4.05 -16.45 -4.90
N ARG A 20 3.10 -15.67 -5.41
CA ARG A 20 1.90 -16.18 -6.10
C ARG A 20 2.21 -16.83 -7.44
N VAL A 21 3.18 -16.29 -8.19
CA VAL A 21 3.66 -16.92 -9.43
C VAL A 21 4.30 -18.28 -9.11
N LEU A 22 5.08 -18.36 -8.02
CA LEU A 22 5.67 -19.62 -7.58
C LEU A 22 4.60 -20.63 -7.13
N ALA A 23 3.59 -20.18 -6.39
CA ALA A 23 2.48 -21.04 -5.99
C ALA A 23 1.70 -21.56 -7.21
N ALA A 24 1.46 -20.71 -8.21
CA ALA A 24 0.75 -21.09 -9.44
C ALA A 24 1.48 -22.16 -10.27
N ILE A 25 2.82 -22.27 -10.14
CA ILE A 25 3.62 -23.33 -10.77
C ILE A 25 3.84 -24.55 -9.87
N GLY A 26 3.16 -24.61 -8.71
CA GLY A 26 3.15 -25.78 -7.82
C GLY A 26 3.99 -25.66 -6.55
N ALA A 27 4.55 -24.47 -6.23
CA ALA A 27 5.21 -24.28 -4.94
C ALA A 27 4.18 -24.34 -3.78
N PRO A 28 4.56 -24.88 -2.61
CA PRO A 28 3.64 -25.07 -1.50
C PRO A 28 3.22 -23.72 -0.89
N SER A 29 2.04 -23.69 -0.28
CA SER A 29 1.43 -22.47 0.29
C SER A 29 2.32 -21.63 1.24
N PRO A 30 3.28 -22.19 2.02
CA PRO A 30 4.19 -21.40 2.85
C PRO A 30 5.09 -20.43 2.06
N ILE A 31 5.27 -20.62 0.74
CA ILE A 31 6.02 -19.68 -0.09
C ILE A 31 5.44 -18.26 0.01
N ASN A 32 4.12 -18.15 0.20
CA ASN A 32 3.41 -16.88 0.36
C ASN A 32 3.76 -16.14 1.66
N PHE A 33 4.46 -16.78 2.60
CA PHE A 33 4.81 -16.21 3.91
C PHE A 33 6.31 -15.94 4.06
N VAL A 34 7.15 -16.37 3.11
CA VAL A 34 8.62 -16.25 3.20
C VAL A 34 9.07 -14.80 3.41
N HIS A 35 8.38 -13.85 2.77
CA HIS A 35 8.70 -12.42 2.90
C HIS A 35 8.56 -11.89 4.33
N PHE A 36 7.64 -12.43 5.14
CA PHE A 36 7.49 -12.06 6.56
C PHE A 36 8.72 -12.39 7.41
N VAL A 37 9.58 -13.30 6.96
CA VAL A 37 10.85 -13.62 7.64
C VAL A 37 12.01 -12.93 6.92
N LEU A 38 12.03 -13.01 5.59
CA LEU A 38 13.15 -12.55 4.79
C LEU A 38 13.34 -11.04 4.85
N ILE A 39 12.25 -10.25 4.80
CA ILE A 39 12.32 -8.79 4.85
C ILE A 39 12.88 -8.30 6.19
N PRO A 40 12.38 -8.72 7.38
CA PRO A 40 12.98 -8.34 8.65
C PRO A 40 14.45 -8.73 8.77
N LEU A 41 14.83 -9.94 8.40
CA LEU A 41 16.23 -10.41 8.52
C LEU A 41 17.18 -9.55 7.66
N ILE A 42 16.81 -9.29 6.40
CA ILE A 42 17.60 -8.43 5.51
C ILE A 42 17.63 -7.00 6.04
N SER A 43 16.51 -6.51 6.58
CA SER A 43 16.42 -5.16 7.16
C SER A 43 17.35 -5.02 8.37
N ILE A 44 17.33 -5.97 9.30
CA ILE A 44 18.23 -6.00 10.46
C ILE A 44 19.69 -6.03 10.00
N TYR A 45 20.05 -6.94 9.09
CA TYR A 45 21.41 -7.05 8.56
C TYR A 45 21.91 -5.74 7.94
N ILE A 46 21.08 -5.07 7.15
CA ILE A 46 21.44 -3.80 6.50
C ILE A 46 21.51 -2.65 7.53
N VAL A 47 20.54 -2.56 8.44
CA VAL A 47 20.48 -1.51 9.47
C VAL A 47 21.73 -1.54 10.36
N LEU A 48 22.17 -2.73 10.78
CA LEU A 48 23.39 -2.92 11.58
C LEU A 48 24.67 -2.44 10.88
N GLN A 49 24.65 -2.28 9.55
CA GLN A 49 25.79 -1.75 8.78
C GLN A 49 25.75 -0.24 8.58
N THR A 50 24.73 0.44 9.08
CA THR A 50 24.57 1.90 8.92
C THR A 50 25.57 2.64 9.78
N ARG A 51 26.43 3.46 9.16
CA ARG A 51 27.51 4.18 9.87
C ARG A 51 27.35 5.68 9.96
N THR A 52 26.48 6.30 9.14
CA THR A 52 26.41 7.77 9.08
C THR A 52 25.44 8.33 10.11
N ARG A 53 25.94 9.23 10.99
CA ARG A 53 25.17 9.79 12.12
C ARG A 53 23.77 10.31 11.75
N ILE A 54 23.65 11.06 10.65
CA ILE A 54 22.37 11.60 10.18
C ILE A 54 21.39 10.48 9.81
N ARG A 55 21.86 9.43 9.13
CA ARG A 55 21.01 8.30 8.78
C ARG A 55 20.64 7.49 10.01
N VAL A 56 21.57 7.31 10.93
CA VAL A 56 21.31 6.63 12.21
C VAL A 56 20.15 7.30 12.94
N GLN A 57 20.11 8.63 13.05
CA GLN A 57 18.98 9.31 13.70
C GLN A 57 17.64 9.02 13.02
N MET A 58 17.55 9.15 11.69
CA MET A 58 16.30 8.87 10.97
C MET A 58 15.88 7.40 11.06
N VAL A 59 16.85 6.48 11.04
CA VAL A 59 16.64 5.04 11.23
C VAL A 59 16.12 4.76 12.63
N LEU A 60 16.71 5.37 13.66
CA LEU A 60 16.26 5.22 15.04
C LEU A 60 14.87 5.80 15.28
N GLU A 61 14.52 6.93 14.67
CA GLU A 61 13.17 7.51 14.78
C GLU A 61 12.11 6.55 14.20
N LEU A 62 12.34 6.01 12.99
CA LEU A 62 11.40 5.05 12.39
C LEU A 62 11.37 3.73 13.16
N LEU A 63 12.53 3.22 13.60
CA LEU A 63 12.61 1.99 14.40
C LEU A 63 11.88 2.14 15.74
N ALA A 64 12.01 3.29 16.42
CA ALA A 64 11.28 3.56 17.65
C ALA A 64 9.76 3.55 17.42
N GLY A 65 9.28 4.17 16.33
CA GLY A 65 7.87 4.11 15.94
C GLY A 65 7.38 2.67 15.72
N LEU A 66 8.17 1.83 15.06
CA LEU A 66 7.86 0.41 14.84
C LEU A 66 7.87 -0.41 16.14
N LEU A 67 8.79 -0.13 17.06
CA LEU A 67 8.83 -0.78 18.37
C LEU A 67 7.63 -0.37 19.24
N ILE A 68 7.20 0.89 19.20
CA ILE A 68 5.96 1.34 19.86
C ILE A 68 4.76 0.58 19.29
N MET A 69 4.67 0.49 17.96
CA MET A 69 3.61 -0.27 17.31
C MET A 69 3.62 -1.74 17.76
N LEU A 70 4.78 -2.41 17.75
CA LEU A 70 4.93 -3.79 18.22
C LEU A 70 4.48 -3.97 19.69
N ALA A 71 4.87 -3.05 20.57
CA ALA A 71 4.46 -3.08 21.97
C ALA A 71 2.94 -2.99 22.14
N LEU A 72 2.26 -2.21 21.30
CA LEU A 72 0.79 -2.12 21.29
C LEU A 72 0.13 -3.39 20.74
N VAL A 73 0.68 -4.01 19.70
CA VAL A 73 0.19 -5.31 19.21
C VAL A 73 0.30 -6.38 20.30
N ILE A 74 1.44 -6.44 20.99
CA ILE A 74 1.66 -7.38 22.10
C ILE A 74 0.68 -7.09 23.25
N SER A 75 0.52 -5.82 23.63
CA SER A 75 -0.40 -5.43 24.71
C SER A 75 -1.85 -5.80 24.38
N SER A 76 -2.27 -5.55 23.14
CA SER A 76 -3.58 -5.97 22.62
C SER A 76 -3.75 -7.49 22.67
N ALA A 77 -2.75 -8.24 22.22
CA ALA A 77 -2.78 -9.70 22.25
C ALA A 77 -2.86 -10.26 23.67
N MET A 78 -2.09 -9.71 24.61
CA MET A 78 -2.14 -10.13 26.01
C MET A 78 -3.51 -9.86 26.64
N LEU A 79 -4.10 -8.69 26.37
CA LEU A 79 -5.42 -8.33 26.87
C LEU A 79 -6.51 -9.27 26.35
N ASN A 80 -6.39 -9.73 25.10
CA ASN A 80 -7.41 -10.50 24.40
C ASN A 80 -7.04 -11.97 24.15
N GLN A 81 -5.97 -12.45 24.78
CA GLN A 81 -5.46 -13.83 24.66
C GLN A 81 -5.25 -14.27 23.20
N ALA A 82 -4.78 -13.35 22.35
CA ALA A 82 -4.48 -13.68 20.96
C ALA A 82 -3.20 -14.51 20.84
N GLY A 83 -3.16 -15.43 19.87
CA GLY A 83 -2.01 -16.28 19.63
C GLY A 83 -0.73 -15.51 19.28
N VAL A 84 0.43 -16.09 19.60
CA VAL A 84 1.73 -15.49 19.23
C VAL A 84 1.87 -15.33 17.71
N ILE A 85 1.36 -16.30 16.94
CA ILE A 85 1.36 -16.22 15.49
C ILE A 85 0.47 -15.07 14.97
N ASN A 86 -0.63 -14.74 15.68
CA ASN A 86 -1.44 -13.58 15.37
C ASN A 86 -0.63 -12.28 15.54
N VAL A 87 0.08 -12.11 16.66
CA VAL A 87 0.95 -10.96 16.90
C VAL A 87 1.98 -10.79 15.79
N PHE A 88 2.68 -11.87 15.45
CA PHE A 88 3.71 -11.85 14.42
C PHE A 88 3.14 -11.44 13.07
N LEU A 89 2.11 -12.14 12.58
CA LEU A 89 1.54 -11.89 11.26
C LEU A 89 0.89 -10.51 11.17
N ASP A 90 0.13 -10.11 12.18
CA ASP A 90 -0.58 -8.83 12.15
C ASP A 90 0.38 -7.63 12.21
N TYR A 91 1.43 -7.73 13.04
CA TYR A 91 2.52 -6.75 13.04
C TYR A 91 3.22 -6.72 11.69
N MET A 92 3.55 -7.88 11.11
CA MET A 92 4.25 -7.97 9.84
C MET A 92 3.42 -7.40 8.67
N LEU A 93 2.13 -7.71 8.58
CA LEU A 93 1.23 -7.20 7.53
C LEU A 93 1.21 -5.67 7.44
N ARG A 94 1.41 -4.96 8.56
CA ARG A 94 1.40 -3.49 8.63
C ARG A 94 2.78 -2.87 8.76
N GLY A 95 3.74 -3.58 9.35
CA GLY A 95 5.08 -3.10 9.67
C GLY A 95 6.15 -3.41 8.62
N GLU A 96 5.95 -4.45 7.80
CA GLU A 96 7.00 -4.96 6.92
C GLU A 96 7.54 -3.96 5.91
N TRP A 97 6.67 -3.11 5.36
CA TRP A 97 7.05 -2.17 4.32
C TRP A 97 7.82 -0.98 4.90
N PHE A 98 7.59 -0.65 6.17
CA PHE A 98 8.43 0.27 6.90
C PHE A 98 9.79 -0.35 7.24
N LEU A 99 9.87 -1.64 7.58
CA LEU A 99 11.15 -2.34 7.73
C LEU A 99 11.93 -2.36 6.41
N PHE A 100 11.24 -2.64 5.30
CA PHE A 100 11.84 -2.61 3.97
C PHE A 100 12.32 -1.19 3.59
N LEU A 101 11.52 -0.16 3.87
CA LEU A 101 11.93 1.24 3.70
C LEU A 101 13.16 1.57 4.56
N LEU A 102 13.17 1.14 5.83
CA LEU A 102 14.29 1.28 6.76
C LEU A 102 15.57 0.66 6.20
N ALA A 103 15.47 -0.50 5.57
CA ALA A 103 16.59 -1.15 4.89
C ALA A 103 17.09 -0.32 3.70
N ILE A 104 16.18 0.17 2.85
CA ILE A 104 16.55 1.00 1.69
C ILE A 104 17.23 2.30 2.13
N ILE A 105 16.76 3.00 3.16
CA ILE A 105 17.38 4.27 3.60
C ILE A 105 18.74 4.05 4.28
N SER A 106 18.94 2.88 4.88
CA SER A 106 20.16 2.52 5.61
C SER A 106 21.37 2.30 4.69
N ILE A 107 21.15 1.81 3.46
CA ILE A 107 22.25 1.57 2.52
C ILE A 107 22.92 2.86 2.06
N ASN A 108 24.24 2.80 1.83
CA ASN A 108 25.04 3.86 1.21
C ASN A 108 25.46 3.47 -0.21
N PRO A 109 24.53 3.51 -1.20
CA PRO A 109 24.82 2.95 -2.51
C PRO A 109 25.83 3.79 -3.29
N SER A 110 26.69 3.12 -4.04
CA SER A 110 27.36 3.74 -5.19
C SER A 110 26.34 4.03 -6.30
N GLU A 111 26.67 4.94 -7.23
CA GLU A 111 25.80 5.26 -8.37
C GLU A 111 25.41 4.02 -9.17
N LYS A 112 26.38 3.14 -9.44
CA LYS A 112 26.14 1.85 -10.12
C LYS A 112 25.13 0.98 -9.36
N SER A 113 25.27 0.88 -8.04
CA SER A 113 24.37 0.07 -7.20
C SER A 113 22.95 0.66 -7.18
N LEU A 114 22.82 1.99 -7.14
CA LEU A 114 21.52 2.66 -7.19
C LEU A 114 20.84 2.49 -8.55
N LYS A 115 21.60 2.58 -9.65
CA LYS A 115 21.10 2.29 -11.01
C LYS A 115 20.58 0.85 -11.13
N GLN A 116 21.31 -0.12 -10.56
CA GLN A 116 20.89 -1.53 -10.54
C GLN A 116 19.63 -1.76 -9.70
N LEU A 117 19.55 -1.15 -8.52
CA LEU A 117 18.36 -1.22 -7.66
C LEU A 117 17.13 -0.65 -8.38
N ARG A 118 17.27 0.55 -8.98
CA ARG A 118 16.23 1.19 -9.79
C ARG A 118 15.79 0.31 -10.94
N PHE A 119 16.74 -0.22 -11.71
CA PHE A 119 16.44 -1.11 -12.83
C PHE A 119 15.65 -2.33 -12.37
N GLY A 120 16.02 -2.96 -11.25
CA GLY A 120 15.30 -4.12 -10.71
C GLY A 120 13.86 -3.80 -10.33
N PHE A 121 13.62 -2.71 -9.58
CA PHE A 121 12.25 -2.30 -9.22
C PHE A 121 11.40 -1.96 -10.45
N ILE A 122 11.96 -1.23 -11.42
CA ILE A 122 11.26 -0.91 -12.68
C ILE A 122 10.98 -2.18 -13.49
N ALA A 123 11.94 -3.09 -13.59
CA ALA A 123 11.78 -4.36 -14.31
C ALA A 123 10.65 -5.21 -13.70
N PHE A 124 10.56 -5.32 -12.38
CA PHE A 124 9.46 -6.03 -11.71
C PHE A 124 8.09 -5.39 -12.00
N ALA A 125 8.01 -4.06 -12.02
CA ALA A 125 6.80 -3.35 -12.41
C ALA A 125 6.36 -3.65 -13.85
N PHE A 126 7.32 -3.69 -14.78
CA PHE A 126 7.05 -4.06 -16.17
C PHE A 126 6.65 -5.52 -16.32
N ILE A 127 7.23 -6.44 -15.55
CA ILE A 127 6.81 -7.84 -15.53
C ILE A 127 5.35 -7.94 -15.06
N ASN A 128 4.97 -7.22 -14.01
CA ASN A 128 3.58 -7.18 -13.56
C ASN A 128 2.62 -6.67 -14.65
N LEU A 129 2.97 -5.56 -15.29
CA LEU A 129 2.19 -5.00 -16.38
C LEU A 129 2.09 -5.97 -17.56
N LEU A 130 3.21 -6.59 -17.95
CA LEU A 130 3.24 -7.60 -19.02
C LEU A 130 2.33 -8.79 -18.68
N PHE A 131 2.40 -9.31 -17.46
CA PHE A 131 1.53 -10.41 -17.02
C PHE A 131 0.05 -10.03 -17.16
N ALA A 132 -0.36 -8.84 -16.71
CA ALA A 132 -1.74 -8.40 -16.83
C ALA A 132 -2.22 -8.32 -18.29
N TYR A 133 -1.37 -7.82 -19.19
CA TYR A 133 -1.69 -7.77 -20.62
C TYR A 133 -1.75 -9.16 -21.25
N VAL A 134 -0.83 -10.07 -20.90
CA VAL A 134 -0.84 -11.46 -21.35
C VAL A 134 -2.12 -12.16 -20.88
N GLN A 135 -2.48 -12.00 -19.60
CA GLN A 135 -3.70 -12.56 -19.02
C GLN A 135 -4.95 -12.09 -19.78
N LYS A 136 -5.02 -10.79 -20.11
CA LYS A 136 -6.18 -10.22 -20.80
C LYS A 136 -6.24 -10.60 -22.28
N PHE A 137 -5.16 -10.36 -23.03
CA PHE A 137 -5.19 -10.39 -24.50
C PHE A 137 -4.78 -11.74 -25.09
N ILE A 138 -3.91 -12.49 -24.40
CA ILE A 138 -3.41 -13.78 -24.89
C ILE A 138 -4.22 -14.92 -24.26
N LEU A 139 -4.23 -15.00 -22.93
CA LEU A 139 -4.91 -16.07 -22.20
C LEU A 139 -6.42 -15.89 -22.13
N LYS A 140 -6.92 -14.68 -22.41
CA LYS A 140 -8.34 -14.30 -22.32
C LYS A 140 -8.94 -14.71 -20.97
N TRP A 141 -8.19 -14.53 -19.89
CA TRP A 141 -8.67 -14.82 -18.55
C TRP A 141 -9.93 -14.00 -18.24
N GLY A 142 -10.89 -14.68 -17.61
CA GLY A 142 -12.21 -14.12 -17.33
C GLY A 142 -13.14 -13.99 -18.54
N ALA A 143 -12.74 -14.38 -19.76
CA ALA A 143 -13.65 -14.32 -20.92
C ALA A 143 -14.91 -15.16 -20.69
N GLY A 144 -16.07 -14.56 -20.94
CA GLY A 144 -17.38 -15.19 -20.71
C GLY A 144 -17.82 -15.27 -19.24
N LYS A 145 -16.98 -14.84 -18.29
CA LYS A 145 -17.34 -14.80 -16.86
C LYS A 145 -17.87 -13.42 -16.46
N LEU A 146 -18.84 -13.42 -15.54
CA LEU A 146 -19.20 -12.23 -14.79
C LEU A 146 -17.95 -11.75 -14.01
N ALA A 147 -17.67 -10.45 -13.99
CA ALA A 147 -16.46 -9.86 -13.41
C ALA A 147 -15.14 -10.33 -14.04
N ALA A 148 -15.10 -10.42 -15.38
CA ALA A 148 -13.91 -10.81 -16.14
C ALA A 148 -12.61 -10.05 -15.76
N GLY A 149 -12.74 -8.79 -15.30
CA GLY A 149 -11.59 -7.97 -14.90
C GLY A 149 -10.91 -8.42 -13.60
N ASP A 150 -11.65 -9.03 -12.66
CA ASP A 150 -11.07 -9.50 -11.39
C ASP A 150 -10.05 -10.62 -11.58
N TYR A 151 -10.12 -11.33 -12.70
CA TYR A 151 -9.16 -12.37 -13.07
C TYR A 151 -7.84 -11.81 -13.62
N ILE A 152 -7.76 -10.51 -13.91
CA ILE A 152 -6.54 -9.86 -14.42
C ILE A 152 -5.75 -9.33 -13.23
N THR A 153 -4.79 -10.12 -12.76
CA THR A 153 -4.11 -9.92 -11.46
C THR A 153 -2.61 -9.67 -11.59
N GLY A 154 -2.06 -9.60 -12.81
CA GLY A 154 -0.63 -9.45 -13.02
C GLY A 154 0.15 -10.60 -12.38
N VAL A 155 1.16 -10.31 -11.57
CA VAL A 155 1.93 -11.36 -10.85
C VAL A 155 1.21 -11.91 -9.62
N PHE A 156 0.09 -11.32 -9.20
CA PHE A 156 -0.65 -11.66 -7.99
C PHE A 156 -1.76 -12.68 -8.26
N ILE A 157 -1.39 -13.77 -8.95
CA ILE A 157 -2.31 -14.84 -9.39
C ILE A 157 -3.02 -15.48 -8.19
N ASP A 158 -4.30 -15.83 -8.36
CA ASP A 158 -5.16 -16.47 -7.34
C ASP A 158 -5.26 -15.71 -6.01
N GLN A 159 -5.06 -14.39 -6.05
CA GLN A 159 -5.23 -13.51 -4.92
C GLN A 159 -6.55 -12.76 -5.05
N GLY A 160 -7.42 -12.84 -4.03
CA GLY A 160 -8.77 -12.26 -4.08
C GLY A 160 -8.84 -10.74 -4.35
N GLY A 161 -7.77 -10.00 -4.04
CA GLY A 161 -7.59 -8.58 -4.39
C GLY A 161 -6.51 -8.33 -5.44
N GLY A 162 -6.00 -9.36 -6.12
CA GLY A 162 -4.82 -9.28 -6.98
C GLY A 162 -4.92 -8.26 -8.11
N CYS A 163 -6.11 -8.05 -8.68
CA CYS A 163 -6.35 -7.03 -9.70
C CYS A 163 -6.09 -5.60 -9.19
N ASP A 164 -6.52 -5.31 -7.95
CA ASP A 164 -6.26 -4.02 -7.30
C ASP A 164 -4.79 -3.86 -6.92
N VAL A 165 -4.15 -4.91 -6.40
CA VAL A 165 -2.70 -4.90 -6.11
C VAL A 165 -1.91 -4.60 -7.36
N SER A 166 -2.17 -5.36 -8.42
CA SER A 166 -1.50 -5.25 -9.70
C SER A 166 -1.67 -3.86 -10.31
N SER A 167 -2.90 -3.34 -10.34
CA SER A 167 -3.22 -2.02 -10.88
C SER A 167 -2.58 -0.91 -10.04
N GLY A 168 -2.61 -1.03 -8.72
CA GLY A 168 -2.00 -0.11 -7.76
C GLY A 168 -0.50 0.00 -7.96
N VAL A 169 0.17 -1.15 -8.12
CA VAL A 169 1.58 -1.22 -8.46
C VAL A 169 1.86 -0.48 -9.77
N SER A 170 1.12 -0.78 -10.85
CA SER A 170 1.34 -0.14 -12.15
C SER A 170 1.21 1.38 -12.12
N ILE A 171 0.21 1.93 -11.43
CA ILE A 171 0.03 3.38 -11.36
C ILE A 171 1.09 4.07 -10.47
N ILE A 172 1.50 3.46 -9.36
CA ILE A 172 2.61 3.98 -8.52
C ILE A 172 3.89 4.07 -9.36
N PHE A 173 4.21 3.01 -10.08
CA PHE A 173 5.39 2.97 -10.94
C PHE A 173 5.29 3.95 -12.11
N ALA A 174 4.11 4.13 -12.71
CA ALA A 174 3.90 5.13 -13.75
C ALA A 174 4.11 6.56 -13.22
N ILE A 175 3.63 6.88 -12.01
CA ILE A 175 3.86 8.17 -11.34
C ILE A 175 5.36 8.37 -11.10
N TYR A 176 6.06 7.37 -10.56
CA TYR A 176 7.50 7.43 -10.36
C TYR A 176 8.25 7.65 -11.69
N TYR A 177 7.99 6.80 -12.69
CA TYR A 177 8.68 6.86 -13.98
C TYR A 177 8.45 8.21 -14.67
N PHE A 178 7.21 8.71 -14.63
CA PHE A 178 6.89 10.01 -15.19
C PHE A 178 7.57 11.13 -14.42
N THR A 179 7.52 11.18 -13.10
CA THR A 179 8.04 12.34 -12.34
C THR A 179 9.55 12.36 -12.19
N SER A 180 10.17 11.19 -12.13
CA SER A 180 11.53 11.02 -11.60
C SER A 180 12.53 10.54 -12.66
N TYR A 181 12.08 9.77 -13.66
CA TYR A 181 12.95 9.24 -14.71
C TYR A 181 13.04 10.17 -15.93
N LYS A 182 13.51 11.40 -15.70
CA LYS A 182 13.53 12.49 -16.71
C LYS A 182 14.47 12.26 -17.89
N ASN A 183 15.42 11.34 -17.77
CA ASN A 183 16.33 10.97 -18.87
C ASN A 183 15.63 10.18 -19.98
N SER A 184 14.45 9.63 -19.70
CA SER A 184 13.61 8.98 -20.72
C SER A 184 12.87 10.03 -21.56
N PRO A 185 12.75 9.84 -22.89
CA PRO A 185 11.96 10.73 -23.72
C PRO A 185 10.50 10.79 -23.25
N LEU A 186 9.86 11.93 -23.49
CA LEU A 186 8.50 12.21 -23.01
C LEU A 186 7.47 11.19 -23.52
N TRP A 187 7.57 10.77 -24.78
CA TRP A 187 6.64 9.80 -25.38
C TRP A 187 6.65 8.46 -24.63
N MET A 188 7.80 7.98 -24.16
CA MET A 188 7.92 6.73 -23.41
C MET A 188 7.31 6.89 -22.01
N ARG A 189 7.53 8.05 -21.37
CA ARG A 189 6.92 8.38 -20.07
C ARG A 189 5.39 8.42 -20.17
N ILE A 190 4.85 9.00 -21.25
CA ILE A 190 3.41 9.03 -21.54
C ILE A 190 2.89 7.61 -21.84
N ALA A 191 3.60 6.82 -22.64
CA ALA A 191 3.20 5.46 -22.98
C ALA A 191 3.05 4.56 -21.75
N ILE A 192 3.93 4.71 -20.75
CA ILE A 192 3.84 3.94 -19.50
C ILE A 192 2.63 4.36 -18.66
N ILE A 193 2.33 5.67 -18.57
CA ILE A 193 1.09 6.13 -17.94
C ILE A 193 -0.12 5.54 -18.65
N PHE A 194 -0.15 5.63 -19.98
CA PHE A 194 -1.24 5.09 -20.78
C PHE A 194 -1.41 3.59 -20.56
N ALA A 195 -0.32 2.84 -20.51
CA ALA A 195 -0.36 1.41 -20.25
C ALA A 195 -0.87 1.07 -18.85
N ALA A 196 -0.47 1.85 -17.83
CA ALA A 196 -1.01 1.70 -16.47
C ALA A 196 -2.52 2.04 -16.40
N ILE A 197 -2.98 3.05 -17.14
CA ILE A 197 -4.40 3.40 -17.25
C ILE A 197 -5.17 2.25 -17.90
N VAL A 198 -4.70 1.73 -19.04
CA VAL A 198 -5.34 0.58 -19.70
C VAL A 198 -5.39 -0.63 -18.78
N HIS A 199 -4.32 -0.89 -18.01
CA HIS A 199 -4.29 -1.94 -16.99
C HIS A 199 -5.41 -1.77 -15.95
N ILE A 200 -5.61 -0.57 -15.40
CA ILE A 200 -6.72 -0.29 -14.47
C ILE A 200 -8.08 -0.63 -15.09
N PHE A 201 -8.28 -0.31 -16.37
CA PHE A 201 -9.54 -0.62 -17.06
C PHE A 201 -9.75 -2.12 -17.27
N ILE A 202 -8.72 -2.86 -17.72
CA ILE A 202 -8.84 -4.31 -17.98
C ILE A 202 -8.97 -5.13 -16.70
N ALA A 203 -8.44 -4.63 -15.58
CA ALA A 203 -8.49 -5.25 -14.25
C ALA A 203 -9.72 -4.84 -13.43
N ASP A 204 -10.59 -3.99 -13.97
CA ASP A 204 -11.77 -3.42 -13.30
C ASP A 204 -11.49 -2.63 -12.01
N SER A 205 -10.24 -2.22 -11.78
CA SER A 205 -9.77 -1.52 -10.57
C SER A 205 -10.00 0.00 -10.59
N LYS A 206 -11.14 0.46 -11.11
CA LYS A 206 -11.42 1.89 -11.37
C LYS A 206 -11.39 2.78 -10.10
N SER A 207 -11.59 2.18 -8.93
CA SER A 207 -11.45 2.83 -7.62
C SER A 207 -10.11 3.54 -7.43
N HIS A 208 -9.06 3.09 -8.12
CA HIS A 208 -7.73 3.70 -8.08
C HIS A 208 -7.74 5.17 -8.50
N PHE A 209 -8.55 5.55 -9.51
CA PHE A 209 -8.64 6.94 -9.94
C PHE A 209 -9.18 7.85 -8.83
N LEU A 210 -10.21 7.40 -8.11
CA LEU A 210 -10.77 8.12 -6.97
C LEU A 210 -9.73 8.27 -5.85
N ILE A 211 -8.99 7.21 -5.57
CA ILE A 211 -8.00 7.18 -4.48
C ILE A 211 -6.86 8.16 -4.74
N PHE A 212 -6.30 8.14 -5.95
CA PHE A 212 -5.25 9.08 -6.32
C PHE A 212 -5.76 10.53 -6.44
N LEU A 213 -7.01 10.74 -6.85
CA LEU A 213 -7.64 12.07 -6.82
C LEU A 213 -7.77 12.61 -5.40
N ILE A 214 -8.33 11.83 -4.47
CA ILE A 214 -8.45 12.24 -3.05
C ILE A 214 -7.05 12.49 -2.46
N SER A 215 -6.07 11.65 -2.79
CA SER A 215 -4.68 11.81 -2.33
C SER A 215 -4.10 13.15 -2.79
N LEU A 216 -4.35 13.51 -4.05
CA LEU A 216 -3.93 14.78 -4.62
C LEU A 216 -4.63 15.96 -3.93
N LEU A 217 -5.95 15.88 -3.73
CA LEU A 217 -6.73 16.92 -3.04
C LEU A 217 -6.24 17.15 -1.60
N ILE A 218 -5.98 16.08 -0.85
CA ILE A 218 -5.42 16.19 0.52
C ILE A 218 -4.03 16.83 0.48
N LEU A 219 -3.17 16.42 -0.45
CA LEU A 219 -1.85 17.05 -0.61
C LEU A 219 -1.98 18.55 -0.92
N MET A 220 -2.90 18.95 -1.78
CA MET A 220 -3.15 20.36 -2.09
C MET A 220 -3.55 21.14 -0.85
N LEU A 221 -4.52 20.62 -0.10
CA LEU A 221 -5.00 21.25 1.14
C LEU A 221 -3.87 21.40 2.16
N SER A 222 -2.98 20.40 2.27
CA SER A 222 -1.83 20.47 3.18
C SER A 222 -0.80 21.55 2.83
N LYS A 223 -0.83 22.06 1.58
CA LYS A 223 0.09 23.07 1.06
C LYS A 223 -0.51 24.47 0.94
N LEU A 224 -1.78 24.63 1.31
CA LEU A 224 -2.48 25.89 1.18
C LEU A 224 -1.88 26.93 2.14
N LYS A 225 -0.94 27.74 1.64
CA LYS A 225 -0.50 28.97 2.29
C LYS A 225 -1.35 30.13 1.74
N LEU A 226 -1.90 30.97 2.61
CA LEU A 226 -2.64 32.19 2.26
C LEU A 226 -1.70 33.28 1.69
N THR A 227 -1.00 32.94 0.63
CA THR A 227 -0.09 33.80 -0.13
C THR A 227 -0.51 33.76 -1.59
N LEU A 228 -0.23 34.81 -2.36
CA LEU A 228 -0.57 34.84 -3.80
C LEU A 228 -0.05 33.59 -4.55
N LYS A 229 1.19 33.18 -4.27
CA LYS A 229 1.77 31.95 -4.84
C LYS A 229 1.02 30.68 -4.43
N GLY A 230 0.57 30.60 -3.17
CA GLY A 230 -0.23 29.48 -2.67
C GLY A 230 -1.61 29.43 -3.32
N ILE A 231 -2.25 30.59 -3.52
CA ILE A 231 -3.54 30.70 -4.22
C ILE A 231 -3.39 30.30 -5.69
N THR A 232 -2.34 30.75 -6.39
CA THR A 232 -2.08 30.35 -7.79
C THR A 232 -1.85 28.85 -7.89
N LEU A 233 -1.06 28.27 -6.99
CA LEU A 233 -0.81 26.84 -6.97
C LEU A 233 -2.11 26.05 -6.70
N PHE A 234 -2.91 26.50 -5.73
CA PHE A 234 -4.21 25.91 -5.44
C PHE A 234 -5.15 25.96 -6.65
N ALA A 235 -5.21 27.09 -7.36
CA ALA A 235 -6.01 27.23 -8.58
C ALA A 235 -5.56 26.28 -9.70
N GLN A 236 -4.24 26.10 -9.91
CA GLN A 236 -3.71 25.14 -10.89
C GLN A 236 -4.15 23.71 -10.58
N TYR A 237 -4.06 23.34 -9.31
CA TYR A 237 -4.49 22.01 -8.90
C TYR A 237 -6.02 21.83 -8.93
N LEU A 238 -6.79 22.85 -8.58
CA LEU A 238 -8.25 22.82 -8.69
C LEU A 238 -8.68 22.64 -10.14
N LEU A 239 -8.04 23.35 -11.07
CA LEU A 239 -8.24 23.15 -12.51
C LEU A 239 -7.95 21.70 -12.92
N LEU A 240 -6.84 21.14 -12.45
CA LEU A 240 -6.47 19.75 -12.73
C LEU A 240 -7.50 18.76 -12.17
N ALA A 241 -7.96 18.97 -10.93
CA ALA A 241 -8.99 18.15 -10.29
C ALA A 241 -10.32 18.22 -11.05
N THR A 242 -10.76 19.41 -11.46
CA THR A 242 -11.98 19.60 -12.25
C THR A 242 -11.87 18.94 -13.63
N ALA A 243 -10.73 19.08 -14.31
CA ALA A 243 -10.50 18.41 -15.59
C ALA A 243 -10.55 16.88 -15.44
N PHE A 244 -9.96 16.36 -14.36
CA PHE A 244 -9.97 14.94 -14.05
C PHE A 244 -11.39 14.42 -13.72
N LEU A 245 -12.18 15.16 -12.96
CA LEU A 245 -13.59 14.83 -12.70
C LEU A 245 -14.42 14.85 -13.98
N GLY A 246 -14.19 15.81 -14.88
CA GLY A 246 -14.82 15.85 -16.19
C GLY A 246 -14.51 14.61 -17.04
N LEU A 247 -13.26 14.13 -17.00
CA LEU A 247 -12.85 12.89 -17.66
C LEU A 247 -13.53 11.65 -17.05
N ILE A 248 -13.63 11.57 -15.72
CA ILE A 248 -14.35 10.47 -15.05
C ILE A 248 -15.83 10.49 -15.45
N TYR A 249 -16.47 11.66 -15.45
CA TYR A 249 -17.87 11.82 -15.84
C TYR A 249 -18.09 11.37 -17.28
N TRP A 250 -17.25 11.81 -18.21
CA TRP A 250 -17.30 11.40 -19.61
C TRP A 250 -17.08 9.88 -19.76
N ALA A 251 -16.08 9.33 -19.07
CA ALA A 251 -15.80 7.90 -19.09
C ALA A 251 -16.97 7.08 -18.54
N ALA A 252 -17.62 7.53 -17.46
CA ALA A 252 -18.79 6.88 -16.87
C ALA A 252 -19.96 6.78 -17.85
N HIS A 253 -20.12 7.75 -18.75
CA HIS A 253 -21.21 7.76 -19.75
C HIS A 253 -20.85 7.10 -21.08
N THR A 254 -19.59 6.70 -21.28
CA THR A 254 -19.11 6.19 -22.57
C THR A 254 -18.52 4.79 -22.46
N VAL A 255 -17.45 4.63 -21.68
CA VAL A 255 -16.63 3.41 -21.66
C VAL A 255 -16.68 2.64 -20.34
N ALA A 256 -17.22 3.26 -19.28
CA ALA A 256 -17.23 2.73 -17.92
C ALA A 256 -18.58 2.94 -17.23
N THR A 257 -19.66 2.50 -17.87
CA THR A 257 -21.05 2.64 -17.36
C THR A 257 -21.28 1.97 -16.01
N SER A 258 -20.45 1.01 -15.59
CA SER A 258 -20.50 0.45 -14.24
C SER A 258 -20.27 1.50 -13.14
N ILE A 259 -19.64 2.64 -13.45
CA ILE A 259 -19.51 3.76 -12.49
C ILE A 259 -20.88 4.35 -12.15
N LEU A 260 -21.85 4.33 -13.08
CA LEU A 260 -23.20 4.87 -12.84
C LEU A 260 -24.00 4.07 -11.82
N ALA A 261 -23.61 2.82 -11.53
CA ALA A 261 -24.23 2.04 -10.45
C ALA A 261 -24.08 2.74 -9.08
N TYR A 262 -23.00 3.53 -8.91
CA TYR A 262 -22.76 4.32 -7.71
C TYR A 262 -23.56 5.63 -7.65
N ALA A 263 -24.36 5.94 -8.67
CA ALA A 263 -25.31 7.06 -8.65
C ALA A 263 -26.69 6.65 -8.09
N ASN A 264 -26.95 5.34 -7.88
CA ASN A 264 -28.20 4.87 -7.30
C ASN A 264 -28.24 5.15 -5.78
N PRO A 265 -29.12 6.04 -5.28
CA PRO A 265 -29.13 6.44 -3.87
C PRO A 265 -29.35 5.28 -2.90
N THR A 266 -30.20 4.31 -3.28
CA THR A 266 -30.51 3.15 -2.44
C THR A 266 -29.29 2.25 -2.25
N LEU A 267 -28.56 1.98 -3.34
CA LEU A 267 -27.34 1.18 -3.28
C LEU A 267 -26.22 1.89 -2.52
N VAL A 268 -26.14 3.22 -2.63
CA VAL A 268 -25.19 4.03 -1.87
C VAL A 268 -25.50 3.96 -0.38
N GLN A 269 -26.77 4.12 0.03
CA GLN A 269 -27.16 4.04 1.43
C GLN A 269 -26.88 2.65 2.02
N GLU A 270 -27.30 1.57 1.34
CA GLU A 270 -27.00 0.19 1.74
C GLU A 270 -25.49 -0.03 1.88
N GLY A 271 -24.70 0.51 0.94
CA GLY A 271 -23.24 0.44 1.00
C GLY A 271 -22.63 1.20 2.19
N ILE A 272 -23.15 2.38 2.52
CA ILE A 272 -22.71 3.16 3.70
C ILE A 272 -23.04 2.41 4.98
N ASP A 273 -24.27 1.91 5.11
CA ASP A 273 -24.72 1.17 6.29
C ASP A 273 -23.87 -0.08 6.50
N LEU A 274 -23.61 -0.83 5.42
CA LEU A 274 -22.70 -1.97 5.46
C LEU A 274 -21.29 -1.55 5.87
N LYS A 275 -20.72 -0.52 5.24
CA LYS A 275 -19.35 -0.06 5.52
C LYS A 275 -19.16 0.32 6.99
N LEU A 276 -20.15 1.00 7.56
CA LEU A 276 -20.10 1.50 8.93
C LEU A 276 -20.57 0.47 9.98
N SER A 277 -21.20 -0.63 9.57
CA SER A 277 -21.62 -1.72 10.46
C SER A 277 -20.48 -2.26 11.35
N VAL A 278 -19.24 -2.18 10.89
CA VAL A 278 -18.07 -2.58 11.68
C VAL A 278 -17.96 -1.82 13.01
N PHE A 279 -18.38 -0.55 13.05
CA PHE A 279 -18.31 0.29 14.24
C PHE A 279 -19.40 -0.01 15.27
N SER A 280 -20.45 -0.76 14.91
CA SER A 280 -21.42 -1.29 15.87
C SER A 280 -21.09 -2.74 16.25
N ILE A 281 -20.65 -3.55 15.28
CA ILE A 281 -20.33 -4.96 15.49
C ILE A 281 -19.12 -5.12 16.41
N ILE A 282 -17.98 -4.48 16.13
CA ILE A 282 -16.75 -4.68 16.92
C ILE A 282 -16.95 -4.32 18.41
N PRO A 283 -17.52 -3.15 18.78
CA PRO A 283 -17.72 -2.81 20.18
C PRO A 283 -18.69 -3.74 20.91
N SER A 284 -19.62 -4.40 20.21
CA SER A 284 -20.50 -5.41 20.82
C SER A 284 -19.76 -6.62 21.40
N TYR A 285 -18.51 -6.83 21.00
CA TYR A 285 -17.63 -7.88 21.51
C TYR A 285 -16.61 -7.38 22.53
N TYR A 286 -16.67 -6.11 22.95
CA TYR A 286 -15.75 -5.60 23.97
C TYR A 286 -16.05 -6.22 25.34
N HIS A 287 -15.00 -6.75 25.98
CA HIS A 287 -15.10 -7.36 27.31
C HIS A 287 -14.70 -6.38 28.42
N SER A 288 -14.04 -5.27 28.07
CA SER A 288 -13.54 -4.26 28.99
C SER A 288 -13.46 -2.88 28.34
N SER A 289 -13.41 -1.82 29.15
CA SER A 289 -13.16 -0.46 28.64
C SER A 289 -11.77 -0.30 28.00
N LEU A 290 -10.81 -1.15 28.38
CA LEU A 290 -9.47 -1.18 27.77
C LEU A 290 -9.50 -1.60 26.30
N ASN A 291 -10.54 -2.32 25.85
CA ASN A 291 -10.70 -2.69 24.44
C ASN A 291 -10.88 -1.46 23.53
N TRP A 292 -11.33 -0.31 24.03
CA TRP A 292 -11.31 0.93 23.25
C TRP A 292 -9.88 1.41 22.93
N LEU A 293 -8.96 1.20 23.86
CA LEU A 293 -7.56 1.64 23.74
C LEU A 293 -6.71 0.64 22.97
N PHE A 294 -6.93 -0.66 23.20
CA PHE A 294 -6.10 -1.75 22.71
C PHE A 294 -6.79 -2.69 21.71
N GLY A 295 -8.09 -2.54 21.43
CA GLY A 295 -8.83 -3.39 20.49
C GLY A 295 -9.11 -4.79 21.04
N LEU A 296 -9.51 -5.69 20.15
CA LEU A 296 -9.92 -7.08 20.43
C LEU A 296 -8.81 -8.12 20.22
N GLY A 297 -7.60 -7.70 19.86
CA GLY A 297 -6.48 -8.59 19.60
C GLY A 297 -6.14 -8.67 18.11
N PRO A 298 -4.86 -8.91 17.76
CA PRO A 298 -4.42 -9.06 16.38
C PRO A 298 -5.17 -10.19 15.67
N GLY A 299 -5.76 -9.89 14.50
CA GLY A 299 -6.49 -10.89 13.71
C GLY A 299 -7.84 -11.32 14.27
N HIS A 300 -8.37 -10.62 15.28
CA HIS A 300 -9.69 -10.90 15.85
C HIS A 300 -10.81 -10.06 15.25
N THR A 301 -10.51 -9.11 14.35
CA THR A 301 -11.51 -8.27 13.69
C THR A 301 -11.46 -8.36 12.16
N VAL A 302 -11.41 -7.22 11.46
CA VAL A 302 -11.73 -7.08 10.03
C VAL A 302 -10.52 -6.79 9.14
N GLY A 303 -9.32 -6.73 9.72
CA GLY A 303 -8.08 -6.65 8.94
C GLY A 303 -7.88 -7.88 8.07
N ARG A 304 -6.87 -7.88 7.20
CA ARG A 304 -6.54 -9.00 6.31
C ARG A 304 -6.35 -10.31 7.08
N LEU A 305 -5.72 -10.25 8.26
CA LEU A 305 -5.48 -11.41 9.10
C LEU A 305 -6.79 -12.08 9.51
N GLY A 306 -7.65 -11.34 10.23
CA GLY A 306 -8.93 -11.83 10.74
C GLY A 306 -10.02 -12.01 9.68
N GLY A 307 -9.97 -11.19 8.63
CA GLY A 307 -10.91 -11.21 7.51
C GLY A 307 -10.84 -12.51 6.71
N TRP A 308 -9.65 -12.96 6.31
CA TRP A 308 -9.58 -14.18 5.49
C TRP A 308 -8.32 -15.00 5.68
N MET A 309 -7.18 -14.42 6.03
CA MET A 309 -5.92 -15.16 6.09
C MET A 309 -5.95 -16.31 7.12
N LEU A 310 -6.55 -16.10 8.30
CA LEU A 310 -6.72 -17.16 9.30
C LEU A 310 -7.68 -18.28 8.84
N ARG A 311 -8.62 -17.98 7.92
CA ARG A 311 -9.52 -18.98 7.33
C ARG A 311 -8.81 -19.74 6.21
N ASP A 312 -8.25 -19.01 5.25
CA ASP A 312 -7.69 -19.56 4.02
C ASP A 312 -6.40 -20.34 4.27
N TYR A 313 -5.67 -20.03 5.35
CA TYR A 313 -4.44 -20.72 5.76
C TYR A 313 -4.57 -21.44 7.10
N ALA A 314 -5.79 -21.85 7.48
CA ALA A 314 -6.04 -22.49 8.76
C ALA A 314 -5.16 -23.72 9.02
N GLU A 315 -4.93 -24.55 7.99
CA GLU A 315 -4.07 -25.74 8.10
C GLU A 315 -2.62 -25.41 8.48
N LEU A 316 -2.11 -24.26 8.05
CA LEU A 316 -0.76 -23.80 8.38
C LEU A 316 -0.71 -23.08 9.72
N LEU A 317 -1.73 -22.29 10.03
CA LEU A 317 -1.71 -21.32 11.13
C LEU A 317 -2.27 -21.90 12.44
N ASN A 318 -3.27 -22.77 12.39
CA ASN A 318 -3.85 -23.37 13.61
C ASN A 318 -2.81 -24.17 14.42
N PRO A 319 -1.92 -25.00 13.80
CA PRO A 319 -0.86 -25.70 14.55
C PRO A 319 0.13 -24.76 15.24
N LEU A 320 0.25 -23.51 14.77
CA LEU A 320 1.11 -22.48 15.36
C LEU A 320 0.41 -21.68 16.48
N GLY A 321 -0.80 -22.10 16.88
CA GLY A 321 -1.58 -21.47 17.94
C GLY A 321 -2.37 -20.24 17.46
N ALA A 322 -2.81 -20.21 16.20
CA ALA A 322 -3.64 -19.11 15.72
C ALA A 322 -5.02 -19.09 16.40
N THR A 323 -5.44 -17.90 16.84
CA THR A 323 -6.74 -17.67 17.49
C THR A 323 -7.67 -16.87 16.58
N LYS A 324 -8.98 -17.08 16.73
CA LYS A 324 -10.04 -16.41 15.97
C LYS A 324 -11.09 -15.86 16.94
N SER A 325 -11.79 -14.81 16.53
CA SER A 325 -12.88 -14.19 17.30
C SER A 325 -14.21 -14.27 16.53
N PRO A 326 -15.35 -14.37 17.24
CA PRO A 326 -16.68 -14.27 16.62
C PRO A 326 -16.94 -12.91 15.94
N ALA A 327 -16.22 -11.85 16.33
CA ALA A 327 -16.37 -10.53 15.73
C ALA A 327 -16.09 -10.54 14.22
N SER A 328 -15.00 -11.18 13.77
CA SER A 328 -14.69 -11.33 12.34
C SER A 328 -15.82 -12.02 11.57
N LYS A 329 -16.42 -13.07 12.16
CA LYS A 329 -17.52 -13.81 11.54
C LYS A 329 -18.77 -12.94 11.43
N ALA A 330 -19.15 -12.22 12.49
CA ALA A 330 -20.32 -11.36 12.49
C ALA A 330 -20.24 -10.27 11.41
N VAL A 331 -19.05 -9.73 11.13
CA VAL A 331 -18.85 -8.79 10.02
C VAL A 331 -19.03 -9.46 8.66
N TRP A 332 -18.53 -10.67 8.47
CA TRP A 332 -18.80 -11.42 7.23
C TRP A 332 -20.28 -11.73 7.05
N ASP A 333 -20.98 -12.10 8.12
CA ASP A 333 -22.42 -12.35 8.08
C ASP A 333 -23.16 -11.07 7.63
N ALA A 334 -22.74 -9.88 8.09
CA ALA A 334 -23.27 -8.61 7.61
C ALA A 334 -22.96 -8.35 6.12
N VAL A 335 -21.76 -8.71 5.64
CA VAL A 335 -21.42 -8.63 4.20
C VAL A 335 -22.37 -9.48 3.37
N TRP A 336 -22.60 -10.73 3.76
CA TRP A 336 -23.45 -11.66 3.02
C TRP A 336 -24.95 -11.37 3.15
N ALA A 337 -25.36 -10.57 4.15
CA ALA A 337 -26.74 -10.14 4.32
C ALA A 337 -27.18 -9.03 3.34
N THR A 338 -26.23 -8.41 2.63
CA THR A 338 -26.51 -7.29 1.71
C THR A 338 -26.26 -7.68 0.26
N PHE A 339 -26.96 -7.02 -0.67
CA PHE A 339 -26.76 -7.25 -2.10
C PHE A 339 -25.38 -6.75 -2.56
N ILE A 340 -24.94 -5.62 -1.98
CA ILE A 340 -23.75 -4.91 -2.42
C ILE A 340 -22.45 -5.50 -1.84
N GLY A 341 -22.50 -6.09 -0.64
CA GLY A 341 -21.31 -6.53 0.09
C GLY A 341 -20.37 -7.46 -0.69
N PRO A 342 -20.86 -8.56 -1.27
CA PRO A 342 -20.00 -9.49 -2.03
C PRO A 342 -19.56 -8.96 -3.40
N ARG A 343 -20.15 -7.84 -3.87
CA ARG A 343 -20.04 -7.37 -5.26
C ARG A 343 -19.14 -6.16 -5.43
N THR A 344 -18.78 -5.47 -4.34
CA THR A 344 -17.90 -4.32 -4.41
C THR A 344 -17.02 -4.18 -3.19
N ARG A 345 -15.75 -3.88 -3.45
CA ARG A 345 -14.75 -3.64 -2.40
C ARG A 345 -14.91 -2.25 -1.78
N LEU A 346 -15.54 -1.30 -2.49
CA LEU A 346 -15.71 0.08 -2.00
C LEU A 346 -16.44 0.13 -0.65
N TRP A 347 -17.54 -0.63 -0.57
CA TRP A 347 -18.43 -0.68 0.58
C TRP A 347 -18.10 -1.81 1.55
N SER A 348 -17.00 -2.53 1.33
CA SER A 348 -16.62 -3.63 2.21
C SER A 348 -16.29 -3.10 3.62
N PRO A 349 -16.89 -3.64 4.69
CA PRO A 349 -16.54 -3.31 6.07
C PRO A 349 -15.15 -3.85 6.47
N LEU A 350 -14.52 -4.66 5.59
CA LEU A 350 -13.17 -5.19 5.73
C LEU A 350 -12.16 -4.19 5.13
N PHE A 351 -11.86 -3.13 5.87
CA PHE A 351 -10.90 -2.11 5.45
C PHE A 351 -9.84 -1.83 6.51
N GLY A 352 -8.66 -1.41 6.06
CA GLY A 352 -7.45 -1.41 6.89
C GLY A 352 -7.54 -0.54 8.15
N TRP A 353 -8.19 0.63 8.11
CA TRP A 353 -8.35 1.46 9.31
C TRP A 353 -9.25 0.82 10.37
N ALA A 354 -10.35 0.20 9.95
CA ALA A 354 -11.20 -0.56 10.88
C ALA A 354 -10.48 -1.81 11.39
N GLY A 355 -9.61 -2.43 10.58
CA GLY A 355 -8.73 -3.51 11.03
C GLY A 355 -7.76 -3.07 12.12
N ILE A 356 -7.04 -1.96 11.92
CA ILE A 356 -6.13 -1.41 12.94
C ILE A 356 -6.89 -1.03 14.22
N TRP A 357 -7.99 -0.29 14.09
CA TRP A 357 -8.78 0.11 15.26
C TRP A 357 -9.40 -1.09 15.97
N GLY A 358 -9.94 -2.05 15.22
CA GLY A 358 -10.55 -3.24 15.76
C GLY A 358 -9.55 -4.13 16.49
N ASP A 359 -8.37 -4.34 15.90
CA ASP A 359 -7.36 -5.22 16.46
C ASP A 359 -6.54 -4.51 17.57
N TRP A 360 -6.21 -3.23 17.42
CA TRP A 360 -5.25 -2.50 18.29
C TRP A 360 -5.82 -1.28 19.03
N GLY A 361 -7.09 -0.95 18.82
CA GLY A 361 -7.75 0.19 19.45
C GLY A 361 -7.23 1.55 18.96
N PHE A 362 -7.63 2.61 19.66
CA PHE A 362 -7.21 3.97 19.31
C PHE A 362 -5.71 4.21 19.45
N LEU A 363 -5.04 3.54 20.40
CA LEU A 363 -3.59 3.67 20.55
C LEU A 363 -2.85 3.06 19.35
N GLY A 364 -3.33 1.93 18.83
CA GLY A 364 -2.79 1.34 17.61
C GLY A 364 -2.95 2.23 16.39
N VAL A 365 -4.12 2.86 16.22
CA VAL A 365 -4.33 3.86 15.16
C VAL A 365 -3.35 5.03 15.30
N ALA A 366 -3.19 5.56 16.51
CA ALA A 366 -2.26 6.66 16.77
C ALA A 366 -0.80 6.27 16.47
N ALA A 367 -0.37 5.08 16.86
CA ALA A 367 0.99 4.58 16.58
C ALA A 367 1.23 4.38 15.08
N PHE A 368 0.26 3.82 14.36
CA PHE A 368 0.38 3.66 12.91
C PHE A 368 0.44 5.02 12.19
N LEU A 369 -0.40 5.98 12.59
CA LEU A 369 -0.35 7.36 12.09
C LEU A 369 0.98 8.04 12.43
N TYR A 370 1.55 7.77 13.59
CA TYR A 370 2.87 8.28 13.97
C TYR A 370 3.98 7.75 13.05
N VAL A 371 3.98 6.45 12.72
CA VAL A 371 4.92 5.85 11.76
C VAL A 371 4.74 6.43 10.35
N LEU A 372 3.49 6.62 9.89
CA LEU A 372 3.20 7.31 8.64
C LEU A 372 3.69 8.76 8.65
N PHE A 373 3.52 9.47 9.76
CA PHE A 373 3.98 10.85 9.92
C PHE A 373 5.50 10.97 9.87
N ILE A 374 6.23 10.07 10.53
CA ILE A 374 7.70 9.98 10.41
C ILE A 374 8.07 9.78 8.94
N THR A 375 7.40 8.85 8.26
CA THR A 375 7.66 8.52 6.86
C THR A 375 7.44 9.72 5.94
N TRP A 376 6.31 10.40 6.11
CA TRP A 376 5.96 11.63 5.41
C TRP A 376 7.01 12.72 5.59
N ARG A 377 7.41 12.98 6.84
CA ARG A 377 8.30 14.09 7.18
C ARG A 377 9.75 13.83 6.76
N ARG A 378 10.23 12.60 6.90
CA ARG A 378 11.65 12.24 6.73
C ARG A 378 11.99 11.66 5.36
N PHE A 379 11.07 10.91 4.75
CA PHE A 379 11.40 10.09 3.57
C PHE A 379 10.67 10.53 2.29
N CYS A 380 9.50 11.15 2.38
CA CYS A 380 8.83 11.74 1.21
C CYS A 380 9.50 13.05 0.77
N VAL A 381 10.50 12.93 -0.11
CA VAL A 381 11.34 14.06 -0.57
C VAL A 381 10.64 15.00 -1.56
N ASP A 382 9.63 14.52 -2.27
CA ASP A 382 8.87 15.23 -3.29
C ASP A 382 7.38 14.92 -3.21
N ASP A 383 6.59 15.63 -4.02
CA ASP A 383 5.14 15.54 -4.00
C ASP A 383 4.60 14.22 -4.52
N SER A 384 5.29 13.57 -5.47
CA SER A 384 4.88 12.25 -5.92
C SER A 384 5.00 11.22 -4.80
N CYS A 385 6.08 11.24 -4.01
CA CYS A 385 6.19 10.38 -2.82
C CYS A 385 5.07 10.63 -1.80
N ARG A 386 4.65 11.90 -1.65
CA ARG A 386 3.56 12.28 -0.73
C ARG A 386 2.21 11.79 -1.23
N VAL A 387 1.90 11.95 -2.52
CA VAL A 387 0.67 11.40 -3.13
C VAL A 387 0.64 9.88 -2.99
N ILE A 388 1.77 9.20 -3.24
CA ILE A 388 1.88 7.75 -3.11
C ILE A 388 1.68 7.30 -1.65
N LEU A 389 2.23 8.03 -0.66
CA LEU A 389 1.99 7.69 0.75
C LEU A 389 0.53 7.93 1.17
N LEU A 390 -0.07 9.04 0.74
CA LEU A 390 -1.48 9.34 1.01
C LEU A 390 -2.42 8.33 0.36
N SER A 391 -2.07 7.81 -0.83
CA SER A 391 -2.90 6.80 -1.47
C SER A 391 -2.98 5.54 -0.63
N VAL A 392 -1.91 5.11 0.05
CA VAL A 392 -1.95 3.99 1.02
C VAL A 392 -2.98 4.27 2.13
N ALA A 393 -2.97 5.47 2.70
CA ALA A 393 -3.93 5.85 3.74
C ALA A 393 -5.38 5.84 3.23
N ILE A 394 -5.64 6.35 2.02
CA ILE A 394 -6.99 6.38 1.45
C ILE A 394 -7.44 4.99 1.01
N PHE A 395 -6.54 4.17 0.46
CA PHE A 395 -6.79 2.75 0.21
C PHE A 395 -7.22 2.03 1.48
N GLY A 396 -6.62 2.38 2.62
CA GLY A 396 -7.00 1.88 3.94
C GLY A 396 -8.44 2.16 4.34
N CYS A 397 -9.10 3.18 3.76
CA CYS A 397 -10.53 3.45 3.96
C CYS A 397 -11.43 2.61 3.04
N ILE A 398 -10.88 2.03 1.98
CA ILE A 398 -11.64 1.31 0.96
C ILE A 398 -11.53 -0.20 1.19
N PHE A 399 -10.32 -0.72 1.35
CA PHE A 399 -10.08 -2.15 1.50
C PHE A 399 -8.84 -2.40 2.37
N THR A 400 -8.43 -3.66 2.54
CA THR A 400 -7.23 -4.00 3.33
C THR A 400 -5.92 -3.82 2.53
N GLN A 401 -5.93 -3.01 1.47
CA GLN A 401 -4.78 -2.85 0.56
C GLN A 401 -3.54 -2.31 1.28
N MET A 402 -3.73 -1.53 2.36
CA MET A 402 -2.64 -1.05 3.22
C MET A 402 -1.97 -2.18 4.04
N GLU A 403 -2.54 -3.37 4.05
CA GLU A 403 -2.02 -4.59 4.70
C GLU A 403 -1.56 -5.61 3.65
N GLU A 404 -1.44 -5.20 2.38
CA GLU A 404 -1.14 -6.11 1.28
C GLU A 404 0.32 -5.96 0.84
N PRO A 405 1.19 -6.93 1.17
CA PRO A 405 2.63 -6.91 0.84
C PRO A 405 2.92 -6.56 -0.62
N GLY A 406 2.14 -7.15 -1.53
CA GLY A 406 2.28 -6.92 -2.96
C GLY A 406 2.09 -5.46 -3.39
N TYR A 407 1.40 -4.64 -2.59
CA TYR A 407 1.16 -3.23 -2.84
C TYR A 407 2.07 -2.33 -2.00
N VAL A 408 2.18 -2.55 -0.69
CA VAL A 408 2.91 -1.65 0.20
C VAL A 408 4.43 -1.77 0.08
N ILE A 409 4.97 -2.94 -0.29
CA ILE A 409 6.41 -3.10 -0.56
C ILE A 409 6.84 -2.29 -1.79
N PRO A 410 6.12 -2.29 -2.93
CA PRO A 410 6.33 -1.34 -4.01
C PRO A 410 6.26 0.14 -3.62
N VAL A 411 5.33 0.53 -2.74
CA VAL A 411 5.28 1.89 -2.20
C VAL A 411 6.58 2.23 -1.47
N ALA A 412 7.00 1.39 -0.53
CA ALA A 412 8.26 1.56 0.20
C ALA A 412 9.48 1.59 -0.74
N ALA A 413 9.50 0.73 -1.76
CA ALA A 413 10.55 0.67 -2.76
C ALA A 413 10.70 2.01 -3.50
N ILE A 414 9.59 2.60 -3.95
CA ILE A 414 9.59 3.87 -4.68
C ILE A 414 9.99 5.05 -3.78
N ILE A 415 9.41 5.14 -2.58
CA ILE A 415 9.76 6.20 -1.61
C ILE A 415 11.24 6.11 -1.25
N GLY A 416 11.73 4.91 -0.89
CA GLY A 416 13.12 4.68 -0.52
C GLY A 416 14.09 4.94 -1.68
N LEU A 417 13.73 4.55 -2.91
CA LEU A 417 14.54 4.81 -4.10
C LEU A 417 14.65 6.31 -4.38
N ARG A 418 13.54 7.05 -4.36
CA ARG A 418 13.54 8.51 -4.54
C ARG A 418 14.37 9.22 -3.49
N TRP A 419 14.25 8.78 -2.24
CA TRP A 419 15.08 9.31 -1.17
C TRP A 419 16.58 9.09 -1.45
N GLN A 420 16.99 7.89 -1.89
CA GLN A 420 18.40 7.62 -2.22
C GLN A 420 18.91 8.44 -3.41
N GLU A 421 18.10 8.61 -4.45
CA GLU A 421 18.44 9.46 -5.61
C GLU A 421 18.68 10.91 -5.18
N GLU A 422 17.82 11.43 -4.29
CA GLU A 422 17.94 12.78 -3.75
C GLU A 422 19.19 12.95 -2.88
N GLN A 423 19.51 11.97 -2.01
CA GLN A 423 20.73 12.02 -1.21
C GLN A 423 22.00 11.94 -2.07
N MET A 424 21.97 11.17 -3.16
CA MET A 424 23.08 11.07 -4.09
C MET A 424 23.31 12.38 -4.85
N SER A 425 22.23 13.03 -5.32
CA SER A 425 22.28 14.34 -5.96
C SER A 425 22.95 15.39 -5.06
N LYS A 426 22.63 15.41 -3.76
CA LYS A 426 23.24 16.33 -2.79
C LYS A 426 24.74 16.13 -2.57
N ARG A 427 25.28 14.95 -2.87
CA ARG A 427 26.70 14.61 -2.64
C ARG A 427 27.60 14.85 -3.84
N SER A 428 27.04 15.04 -5.03
CA SER A 428 27.78 15.25 -6.27
C SER A 428 27.65 16.71 -6.72
N PRO A 429 28.36 17.68 -6.10
CA PRO A 429 28.23 19.10 -6.43
C PRO A 429 28.78 19.49 -7.82
N HIS A 430 29.39 18.57 -8.58
CA HIS A 430 30.03 18.86 -9.88
C HIS A 430 29.41 18.15 -11.09
N HIS A 431 28.26 17.49 -10.93
CA HIS A 431 27.46 17.04 -12.08
C HIS A 431 26.00 17.47 -11.86
N PRO A 432 25.48 18.46 -12.61
CA PRO A 432 24.07 18.79 -12.56
C PRO A 432 23.28 17.67 -13.26
N MET A 433 23.11 16.53 -12.58
CA MET A 433 22.01 15.60 -12.90
C MET A 433 20.66 16.12 -12.39
N TYR A 434 20.63 17.34 -11.83
CA TYR A 434 19.42 17.99 -11.35
C TYR A 434 19.52 19.51 -11.55
N ILE A 435 18.72 20.06 -12.48
CA ILE A 435 18.39 21.48 -12.46
C ILE A 435 17.47 21.69 -11.25
N PRO A 436 17.83 22.51 -10.26
CA PRO A 436 17.02 22.71 -9.08
C PRO A 436 15.65 23.28 -9.48
N THR A 437 14.58 22.56 -9.17
CA THR A 437 13.26 23.18 -9.07
C THR A 437 13.33 24.25 -7.98
N ALA A 438 13.00 25.49 -8.34
CA ALA A 438 13.26 26.73 -7.62
C ALA A 438 12.53 26.92 -6.27
N ASN A 439 12.21 25.87 -5.51
CA ASN A 439 11.32 25.97 -4.35
C ASN A 439 11.90 25.51 -3.00
N ARG A 440 13.22 25.39 -2.85
CA ARG A 440 13.81 24.79 -1.63
C ARG A 440 14.39 25.74 -0.57
N ARG A 441 14.03 27.04 -0.57
CA ARG A 441 14.65 28.02 0.36
C ARG A 441 13.80 28.57 1.51
N LEU A 442 12.60 28.06 1.77
CA LEU A 442 11.76 28.64 2.84
C LEU A 442 11.00 27.62 3.69
N GLU A 443 11.68 26.64 4.29
CA GLU A 443 11.12 25.88 5.43
C GLU A 443 12.24 25.47 6.41
N ILE A 444 12.79 26.46 7.12
CA ILE A 444 13.29 26.30 8.50
C ILE A 444 12.91 27.57 9.27
N THR A 445 11.74 27.52 9.89
CA THR A 445 11.34 28.13 11.17
C THR A 445 10.01 27.53 11.54
#